data_AF-A0A9N9J9Q1-F1
#
_entry.id   AF-A0A9N9J9Q1-F1
#
_cell.length_a   1.000
_cell.length_b   1.000
_cell.length_c   1.000
_cell.angle_alpha   90.00
_cell.angle_beta   90.00
_cell.angle_gamma   90.00
#
_symmetry.space_group_name_H-M   'P 1'
#
loop_
_entity.id
_entity.type
_entity.pdbx_description
1 polymer ?
#
loop_
_entity_poly.entity_id
_entity_poly.type
_entity_poly.pdbx_seq_one_letter_code
_entity_poly.pdbx_strand_id
1 'polypeptide(L)'
;EDGNKREQIKIALVGDSAGGNFVASVMYKILESPTKLPHPTGLVLIYPCLNFNITCWMSPSQLSVIRAESTHSIPGVLESKDHLSHKSPLAVVPDVKRKRWRKSSRDDDRTIEERVQVNNNATDHDKNPRSVIGTRLAMTSRMSYFSDRLINPDLMRAMAILYLGPNNYPDFDSDYLLSPIVGPDELLAQFPKTYLLCGEKDPFVDDTVVFAGRIRDAKRRKKQLSNGGKFGEGLRMSDLDKEDKSTDLENCVEVKIIQGVSHAFFQMIQLLPESKGAVK
;
A
#
# COMPACT_ATOMS: atom_id res chain seq x y z
N GLU A 1 -17.45 30.66 -38.96
CA GLU A 1 -18.09 29.98 -37.82
C GLU A 1 -17.03 29.28 -36.97
N ASP A 2 -16.09 30.04 -36.38
CA ASP A 2 -15.02 29.44 -35.56
C ASP A 2 -15.23 29.79 -34.09
N GLY A 3 -16.21 29.09 -33.50
CA GLY A 3 -16.50 29.13 -32.07
C GLY A 3 -15.41 28.42 -31.27
N ASN A 4 -14.33 29.15 -30.99
CA ASN A 4 -13.49 29.07 -29.79
C ASN A 4 -13.52 27.72 -29.02
N LYS A 5 -12.79 26.71 -29.50
CA LYS A 5 -12.43 25.52 -28.70
C LYS A 5 -11.56 25.99 -27.53
N ARG A 6 -12.19 26.35 -26.40
CA ARG A 6 -11.45 26.61 -25.15
C ARG A 6 -10.68 25.35 -24.79
N GLU A 7 -9.35 25.45 -24.71
CA GLU A 7 -8.51 24.34 -24.29
C GLU A 7 -8.99 23.80 -22.93
N GLN A 8 -9.18 22.49 -22.86
CA GLN A 8 -9.63 21.84 -21.63
C GLN A 8 -8.53 21.95 -20.57
N ILE A 9 -8.84 22.63 -19.46
CA ILE A 9 -7.89 22.83 -18.36
C ILE A 9 -7.49 21.46 -17.80
N LYS A 10 -6.19 21.17 -17.81
CA LYS A 10 -5.61 19.98 -17.19
C LYS A 10 -5.30 20.29 -15.73
N ILE A 11 -5.91 19.54 -14.82
CA ILE A 11 -5.77 19.73 -13.37
C ILE A 11 -5.07 18.49 -12.80
N ALA A 12 -4.01 18.68 -12.02
CA ALA A 12 -3.41 17.62 -11.22
C ALA A 12 -3.58 17.96 -9.74
N LEU A 13 -3.97 16.98 -8.93
CA LEU A 13 -4.09 17.14 -7.48
C LEU A 13 -2.89 16.48 -6.81
N VAL A 14 -2.26 17.20 -5.89
CA VAL A 14 -1.06 16.74 -5.17
C VAL A 14 -1.29 16.93 -3.69
N GLY A 15 -0.94 15.92 -2.89
CA GLY A 15 -1.07 15.98 -1.44
C GLY A 15 -0.07 15.07 -0.74
N ASP A 16 0.49 15.55 0.36
CA ASP A 16 1.44 14.81 1.18
C ASP A 16 0.85 14.47 2.56
N SER A 17 1.14 13.28 3.09
CA SER A 17 0.64 12.80 4.38
C SER A 17 -0.90 12.92 4.50
N ALA A 18 -1.38 13.72 5.46
CA ALA A 18 -2.78 14.11 5.63
C ALA A 18 -3.37 14.77 4.35
N GLY A 19 -2.59 15.57 3.63
CA GLY A 19 -2.99 16.14 2.35
C GLY A 19 -3.28 15.08 1.29
N GLY A 20 -2.56 13.96 1.30
CA GLY A 20 -2.81 12.82 0.42
C GLY A 20 -4.17 12.16 0.68
N ASN A 21 -4.57 12.05 1.95
CA ASN A 21 -5.92 11.63 2.33
C ASN A 21 -6.96 12.57 1.70
N PHE A 22 -6.77 13.89 1.90
CA PHE A 22 -7.71 14.89 1.42
C PHE A 22 -7.87 14.87 -0.10
N VAL A 23 -6.77 14.69 -0.85
CA VAL A 23 -6.82 14.56 -2.32
C VAL A 23 -7.63 13.34 -2.75
N ALA A 24 -7.48 12.19 -2.08
CA ALA A 24 -8.27 11.00 -2.37
C ALA A 24 -9.75 11.22 -2.04
N SER A 25 -10.07 11.84 -0.90
CA SER A 25 -11.44 12.17 -0.50
C SER A 25 -12.10 13.19 -1.44
N VAL A 26 -11.35 14.19 -1.91
CA VAL A 26 -11.80 15.13 -2.94
C VAL A 26 -12.10 14.38 -4.24
N MET A 27 -11.26 13.41 -4.63
CA MET A 27 -11.54 12.59 -5.82
C MET A 27 -12.86 11.82 -5.67
N TYR A 28 -13.11 11.19 -4.51
CA TYR A 28 -14.41 10.55 -4.25
C TYR A 28 -15.58 11.53 -4.37
N LYS A 29 -15.45 12.73 -3.78
CA LYS A 29 -16.48 13.77 -3.89
C LYS A 29 -16.71 14.25 -5.32
N ILE A 30 -15.66 14.33 -6.14
CA ILE A 30 -15.79 14.64 -7.57
C ILE A 30 -16.58 13.55 -8.30
N LEU A 31 -16.32 12.28 -8.01
CA LEU A 31 -17.01 11.14 -8.63
C LEU A 31 -18.48 11.02 -8.22
N GLU A 32 -18.80 11.40 -6.98
CA GLU A 32 -20.15 11.34 -6.42
C GLU A 32 -20.99 12.58 -6.72
N SER A 33 -20.35 13.66 -7.16
CA SER A 33 -21.03 14.91 -7.43
C SER A 33 -22.16 14.70 -8.44
N PRO A 34 -23.39 15.18 -8.17
CA PRO A 34 -24.49 15.09 -9.13
C PRO A 34 -24.22 15.95 -10.37
N THR A 35 -23.40 16.99 -10.22
CA THR A 35 -22.93 17.80 -11.34
C THR A 35 -21.65 17.20 -11.92
N LYS A 36 -21.57 17.14 -13.26
CA LYS A 36 -20.36 16.69 -13.96
C LYS A 36 -19.25 17.71 -13.76
N LEU A 37 -18.39 17.45 -12.77
CA LEU A 37 -17.19 18.22 -12.51
C LEU A 37 -16.04 17.74 -13.42
N PRO A 38 -15.08 18.62 -13.76
CA PRO A 38 -13.91 18.20 -14.51
C PRO A 38 -13.09 17.19 -13.71
N HIS A 39 -12.80 16.03 -14.30
CA HIS A 39 -11.94 15.02 -13.68
C HIS A 39 -10.47 15.48 -13.72
N PRO A 40 -9.73 15.38 -12.60
CA PRO A 40 -8.29 15.59 -12.61
C PRO A 40 -7.60 14.67 -13.62
N THR A 41 -6.59 15.18 -14.29
CA THR A 41 -5.73 14.42 -15.22
C THR A 41 -4.90 13.38 -14.46
N GLY A 42 -4.51 13.67 -13.22
CA GLY A 42 -3.81 12.74 -12.36
C GLY A 42 -3.79 13.17 -10.90
N LEU A 43 -3.48 12.20 -10.04
CA LEU A 43 -3.29 12.39 -8.61
C LEU A 43 -1.84 12.04 -8.26
N VAL A 44 -1.23 12.83 -7.37
CA VAL A 44 0.08 12.54 -6.78
C VAL A 44 -0.09 12.49 -5.27
N LEU A 45 0.05 11.30 -4.71
CA LEU A 45 -0.13 10.99 -3.31
C LEU A 45 1.21 10.66 -2.69
N ILE A 46 1.67 11.52 -1.78
CA ILE A 46 3.00 11.42 -1.18
C ILE A 46 2.83 10.96 0.27
N TYR A 47 3.38 9.81 0.62
CA TYR A 47 3.25 9.10 1.89
C TYR A 47 1.83 9.24 2.50
N PRO A 48 0.77 8.93 1.74
CA PRO A 48 -0.58 9.36 2.10
C PRO A 48 -1.12 8.60 3.32
N CYS A 49 -1.81 9.32 4.21
CA CYS A 49 -2.53 8.71 5.33
C CYS A 49 -3.88 8.15 4.86
N LEU A 50 -3.93 6.92 4.36
CA LEU A 50 -5.13 6.37 3.71
C LEU A 50 -6.06 5.57 4.64
N ASN A 51 -5.62 5.30 5.86
CA ASN A 51 -6.35 4.46 6.80
C ASN A 51 -6.06 4.86 8.25
N PHE A 52 -7.12 5.14 9.02
CA PHE A 52 -7.01 5.43 10.45
C PHE A 52 -7.23 4.20 11.35
N ASN A 53 -7.66 3.04 10.82
CA ASN A 53 -7.92 1.83 11.62
C ASN A 53 -6.61 1.15 12.05
N ILE A 54 -6.13 1.38 13.28
CA ILE A 54 -4.85 0.87 13.80
C ILE A 54 -4.96 -0.63 14.14
N THR A 55 -4.76 -1.48 13.15
CA THR A 55 -4.69 -2.94 13.34
C THR A 55 -3.24 -3.41 13.44
N CYS A 56 -2.97 -4.33 14.37
CA CYS A 56 -1.63 -4.91 14.54
C CYS A 56 -1.32 -5.99 13.49
N TRP A 57 -2.37 -6.71 13.09
CA TRP A 57 -2.30 -7.85 12.20
C TRP A 57 -2.87 -7.52 10.85
N MET A 58 -2.18 -7.99 9.82
CA MET A 58 -2.56 -7.77 8.44
C MET A 58 -3.57 -8.81 7.98
N SER A 59 -4.63 -8.40 7.27
CA SER A 59 -5.64 -9.34 6.79
C SER A 59 -5.13 -10.17 5.60
N PRO A 60 -5.66 -11.39 5.38
CA PRO A 60 -5.29 -12.20 4.22
C PRO A 60 -5.54 -11.50 2.88
N SER A 61 -6.59 -10.67 2.78
CA SER A 61 -6.92 -9.92 1.56
C SER A 61 -5.90 -8.83 1.26
N GLN A 62 -5.46 -8.09 2.27
CA GLN A 62 -4.37 -7.11 2.11
C GLN A 62 -3.07 -7.81 1.71
N LEU A 63 -2.77 -8.98 2.28
CA LEU A 63 -1.56 -9.75 1.98
C LEU A 63 -1.56 -10.28 0.55
N SER A 64 -2.71 -10.70 0.03
CA SER A 64 -2.81 -11.11 -1.38
C SER A 64 -2.54 -9.94 -2.33
N VAL A 65 -3.04 -8.74 -2.01
CA VAL A 65 -2.83 -7.55 -2.84
C VAL A 65 -1.35 -7.18 -2.88
N ILE A 66 -0.67 -7.13 -1.73
CA ILE A 66 0.76 -6.81 -1.67
C ILE A 66 1.64 -7.85 -2.36
N ARG A 67 1.26 -9.12 -2.36
CA ARG A 67 2.00 -10.16 -3.10
C ARG A 67 1.73 -10.13 -4.60
N ALA A 68 0.53 -9.73 -4.99
CA ALA A 68 0.17 -9.55 -6.40
C ALA A 68 0.86 -8.32 -7.00
N GLU A 69 1.20 -7.33 -6.18
CA GLU A 69 2.00 -6.18 -6.59
C GLU A 69 3.44 -6.58 -6.92
N SER A 70 3.79 -6.56 -8.21
CA SER A 70 5.11 -6.93 -8.73
C SER A 70 6.06 -5.74 -8.95
N THR A 71 5.77 -4.58 -8.36
CA THR A 71 6.59 -3.37 -8.61
C THR A 71 8.01 -3.52 -8.04
N HIS A 72 9.03 -3.12 -8.81
CA HIS A 72 10.46 -3.30 -8.50
C HIS A 72 10.91 -2.74 -7.14
N SER A 73 10.15 -1.83 -6.51
CA SER A 73 10.48 -1.21 -5.23
C SER A 73 9.86 -1.89 -3.99
N ILE A 74 9.06 -2.96 -4.18
CA ILE A 74 8.33 -3.66 -3.10
C ILE A 74 9.11 -4.79 -2.39
N PRO A 75 10.23 -5.36 -2.89
CA PRO A 75 10.90 -6.48 -2.21
C PRO A 75 11.21 -6.25 -0.73
N GLY A 76 11.62 -5.03 -0.35
CA GLY A 76 11.89 -4.68 1.06
C GLY A 76 10.65 -4.71 1.95
N VAL A 77 9.50 -4.26 1.44
CA VAL A 77 8.20 -4.30 2.16
C VAL A 77 7.67 -5.72 2.30
N LEU A 78 7.98 -6.61 1.34
CA LEU A 78 7.60 -8.02 1.45
C LEU A 78 8.56 -8.80 2.37
N GLU A 79 9.85 -8.49 2.34
CA GLU A 79 10.86 -9.08 3.24
C GLU A 79 10.55 -8.73 4.70
N SER A 80 10.14 -7.49 5.00
CA SER A 80 9.75 -7.09 6.35
C SER A 80 8.51 -7.83 6.89
N LYS A 81 7.76 -8.51 6.01
CA LYS A 81 6.58 -9.31 6.35
C LYS A 81 6.86 -10.81 6.42
N ASP A 82 8.07 -11.25 6.06
CA ASP A 82 8.44 -12.65 6.06
C ASP A 82 9.01 -13.09 7.42
N HIS A 83 8.13 -13.68 8.22
CA HIS A 83 8.42 -14.25 9.54
C HIS A 83 9.02 -15.68 9.46
N LEU A 84 9.12 -16.29 8.27
CA LEU A 84 9.83 -17.57 8.09
C LEU A 84 11.34 -17.41 8.21
N SER A 85 11.83 -16.18 8.05
CA SER A 85 13.23 -15.83 8.25
C SER A 85 13.65 -15.69 9.72
N HIS A 86 12.71 -15.91 10.66
CA HIS A 86 12.89 -15.82 12.12
C HIS A 86 13.52 -14.50 12.62
N LYS A 87 13.44 -13.43 11.82
CA LYS A 87 13.73 -12.06 12.25
C LYS A 87 12.53 -11.55 13.06
N SER A 88 12.75 -10.91 14.21
CA SER A 88 11.63 -10.25 14.90
C SER A 88 11.13 -9.11 14.02
N PRO A 89 9.82 -9.03 13.76
CA PRO A 89 9.23 -7.94 13.01
C PRO A 89 9.36 -6.57 13.72
N LEU A 90 9.66 -6.56 15.01
CA LEU A 90 9.85 -5.35 15.83
C LEU A 90 11.32 -5.07 16.16
N ALA A 91 12.26 -5.82 15.60
CA ALA A 91 13.67 -5.65 15.92
C ALA A 91 14.27 -4.43 15.22
N VAL A 92 14.70 -3.47 16.04
CA VAL A 92 15.44 -2.28 15.60
C VAL A 92 16.92 -2.60 15.35
N VAL A 93 17.41 -3.73 15.88
CA VAL A 93 18.77 -4.25 15.73
C VAL A 93 18.69 -5.62 15.06
N PRO A 94 19.60 -6.00 14.15
CA PRO A 94 19.55 -7.33 13.53
C PRO A 94 19.59 -8.45 14.58
N ASP A 95 18.47 -9.16 14.75
CA ASP A 95 18.34 -10.28 15.71
C ASP A 95 19.17 -11.50 15.33
N VAL A 96 19.43 -11.65 14.03
CA VAL A 96 20.20 -12.78 13.51
C VAL A 96 21.68 -12.41 13.63
N LYS A 97 22.40 -13.17 14.47
CA LYS A 97 23.86 -13.04 14.59
C LYS A 97 24.47 -13.16 13.19
N ARG A 98 25.12 -12.10 12.69
CA ARG A 98 26.08 -12.24 11.58
C ARG A 98 27.06 -13.34 11.98
N LYS A 99 27.18 -14.42 11.21
CA LYS A 99 28.14 -15.51 11.42
C LYS A 99 29.57 -14.96 11.43
N ARG A 100 29.99 -14.35 12.53
CA ARG A 100 31.38 -14.05 12.82
C ARG A 100 31.97 -15.32 13.39
N TRP A 101 32.94 -15.86 12.66
CA TRP A 101 33.79 -16.94 13.13
C TRP A 101 34.57 -16.43 14.35
N ARG A 102 34.09 -16.70 15.57
CA ARG A 102 34.92 -16.78 16.79
C ARG A 102 34.15 -17.36 17.98
N LYS A 103 34.75 -18.40 18.58
CA LYS A 103 34.40 -18.98 19.89
C LYS A 103 34.70 -17.95 20.98
N SER A 104 33.75 -17.72 21.90
CA SER A 104 33.98 -17.81 23.35
C SER A 104 32.73 -17.39 24.15
N SER A 105 32.44 -18.22 25.16
CA SER A 105 31.85 -17.98 26.48
C SER A 105 30.50 -17.26 26.64
N ARG A 106 29.55 -18.05 27.17
CA ARG A 106 28.47 -17.75 28.14
C ARG A 106 27.97 -16.29 28.18
N ASP A 107 26.75 -16.09 27.67
CA ASP A 107 25.59 -15.65 28.46
C ASP A 107 24.31 -15.69 27.61
N ASP A 108 23.17 -15.64 28.30
CA ASP A 108 21.80 -16.11 28.05
C ASP A 108 21.02 -15.54 26.83
N ASP A 109 21.66 -15.37 25.68
CA ASP A 109 20.99 -14.90 24.45
C ASP A 109 20.64 -16.05 23.50
N ARG A 110 19.67 -16.87 23.90
CA ARG A 110 18.96 -17.77 22.96
C ARG A 110 18.18 -16.94 21.96
N THR A 111 18.46 -17.11 20.66
CA THR A 111 17.73 -16.44 19.58
C THR A 111 16.26 -16.87 19.62
N ILE A 112 15.35 -16.05 19.06
CA ILE A 112 13.92 -16.38 18.97
C ILE A 112 13.72 -17.74 18.28
N GLU A 113 14.57 -18.06 17.31
CA GLU A 113 14.66 -19.37 16.65
C GLU A 113 14.76 -20.55 17.62
N GLU A 114 15.62 -20.46 18.64
CA GLU A 114 15.82 -21.53 19.64
C GLU A 114 14.68 -21.60 20.66
N ARG A 115 13.93 -20.50 20.85
CA ARG A 115 12.79 -20.43 21.77
C ARG A 115 11.47 -20.89 21.15
N VAL A 116 11.33 -20.77 19.83
CA VAL A 116 10.08 -21.06 19.08
C VAL A 116 10.18 -22.39 18.32
N GLN A 117 10.95 -23.36 18.83
CA GLN A 117 10.85 -24.73 18.30
C GLN A 117 9.45 -25.29 18.59
N VAL A 118 8.56 -25.16 17.60
CA VAL A 118 7.28 -25.84 17.59
C VAL A 118 7.59 -27.33 17.49
N ASN A 119 7.25 -28.09 18.53
CA ASN A 119 7.32 -29.54 18.53
C ASN A 119 6.43 -30.07 17.40
N ASN A 120 7.01 -30.34 16.23
CA ASN A 120 6.36 -31.07 15.15
C ASN A 120 6.35 -32.58 15.46
N ASN A 121 5.99 -32.97 16.68
CA ASN A 121 5.74 -34.36 17.05
C ASN A 121 4.29 -34.76 16.74
N ALA A 122 3.80 -34.36 15.57
CA ALA A 122 2.60 -34.96 14.99
C ALA A 122 3.07 -36.17 14.20
N THR A 123 2.83 -37.33 14.79
CA THR A 123 3.06 -38.68 14.27
C THR A 123 2.96 -38.79 12.74
N ASP A 124 4.09 -39.14 12.15
CA ASP A 124 4.31 -39.42 10.74
C ASP A 124 3.63 -40.75 10.36
N HIS A 125 2.44 -40.69 9.76
CA HIS A 125 1.81 -41.89 9.17
C HIS A 125 0.95 -41.67 7.92
N ASP A 126 0.95 -40.49 7.27
CA ASP A 126 0.15 -40.28 6.06
C ASP A 126 0.99 -39.82 4.86
N LYS A 127 0.98 -40.64 3.79
CA LYS A 127 1.84 -40.54 2.59
C LYS A 127 1.37 -39.48 1.58
N ASN A 128 0.97 -38.31 2.06
CA ASN A 128 0.71 -37.15 1.22
C ASN A 128 1.16 -35.89 1.97
N PRO A 129 2.33 -35.31 1.66
CA PRO A 129 2.69 -34.03 2.21
C PRO A 129 1.83 -32.97 1.51
N ARG A 130 0.59 -32.79 1.97
CA ARG A 130 -0.06 -31.50 1.80
C ARG A 130 0.90 -30.52 2.47
N SER A 131 1.57 -29.69 1.68
CA SER A 131 2.42 -28.64 2.21
C SER A 131 1.60 -27.91 3.26
N VAL A 132 1.94 -28.10 4.53
CA VAL A 132 1.30 -27.37 5.62
C VAL A 132 1.57 -25.92 5.28
N ILE A 133 0.54 -25.20 4.83
CA ILE A 133 0.62 -23.76 4.60
C ILE A 133 0.85 -23.21 6.00
N GLY A 134 2.12 -23.07 6.40
CA GLY A 134 2.50 -22.65 7.74
C GLY A 134 1.75 -21.37 8.13
N THR A 135 1.50 -21.17 9.42
CA THR A 135 0.82 -19.98 9.93
C THR A 135 1.52 -18.73 9.38
N ARG A 136 0.89 -18.02 8.43
CA ARG A 136 1.45 -16.81 7.82
C ARG A 136 0.92 -15.59 8.55
N LEU A 137 1.60 -15.22 9.63
CA LEU A 137 1.23 -14.07 10.45
C LEU A 137 2.13 -12.89 10.08
N ALA A 138 1.55 -11.87 9.43
CA ALA A 138 2.26 -10.65 9.06
C ALA A 138 1.75 -9.47 9.86
N MET A 139 2.67 -8.65 10.35
CA MET A 139 2.36 -7.40 11.05
C MET A 139 2.17 -6.27 10.04
N THR A 140 1.36 -5.28 10.44
CA THR A 140 1.21 -4.04 9.66
C THR A 140 2.41 -3.13 9.89
N SER A 141 2.75 -2.34 8.87
CA SER A 141 3.79 -1.30 8.92
C SER A 141 3.59 -0.29 10.05
N ARG A 142 2.35 0.01 10.42
CA ARG A 142 2.04 0.85 11.60
C ARG A 142 2.56 0.26 12.90
N MET A 143 2.49 -1.06 13.04
CA MET A 143 3.06 -1.73 14.20
C MET A 143 4.57 -1.99 14.03
N SER A 144 5.04 -2.36 12.84
CA SER A 144 6.48 -2.58 12.59
C SER A 144 7.31 -1.31 12.79
N TYR A 145 6.77 -0.16 12.40
CA TYR A 145 7.41 1.16 12.53
C TYR A 145 6.76 2.02 13.62
N PHE A 146 6.26 1.39 14.70
CA PHE A 146 5.64 2.09 15.83
C PHE A 146 6.55 3.14 16.50
N SER A 147 7.87 3.02 16.30
CA SER A 147 8.90 3.90 16.85
C SER A 147 9.27 5.07 15.91
N ASP A 148 8.48 5.31 14.86
CA ASP A 148 8.63 6.46 13.98
C ASP A 148 8.51 7.78 14.78
N ARG A 149 9.45 8.70 14.58
CA ARG A 149 9.51 9.93 15.38
C ARG A 149 8.48 10.98 14.97
N LEU A 150 7.92 10.87 13.78
CA LEU A 150 6.95 11.80 13.22
C LEU A 150 5.55 11.26 13.48
N ILE A 151 5.24 10.08 12.93
CA ILE A 151 3.92 9.45 13.04
C ILE A 151 3.92 8.46 14.20
N ASN A 152 3.90 9.01 15.41
CA ASN A 152 3.64 8.22 16.62
C ASN A 152 2.14 7.85 16.72
N PRO A 153 1.79 6.78 17.46
CA PRO A 153 0.38 6.43 17.72
C PRO A 153 -0.45 7.58 18.32
N ASP A 154 0.17 8.41 19.17
CA ASP A 154 -0.46 9.59 19.75
C ASP A 154 -0.81 10.63 18.67
N LEU A 155 0.09 10.84 17.70
CA LEU A 155 -0.16 11.75 16.58
C LEU A 155 -1.24 11.18 15.66
N MET A 156 -1.22 9.87 15.37
CA MET A 156 -2.27 9.23 14.58
C MET A 156 -3.64 9.39 15.23
N ARG A 157 -3.74 9.22 16.55
CA ARG A 157 -4.97 9.48 17.31
C ARG A 157 -5.40 10.95 17.18
N ALA A 158 -4.47 11.89 17.35
CA ALA A 158 -4.76 13.31 17.21
C ALA A 158 -5.26 13.66 15.80
N MET A 159 -4.63 13.11 14.76
CA MET A 159 -5.07 13.27 13.37
C MET A 159 -6.49 12.73 13.15
N ALA A 160 -6.79 11.53 13.66
CA ALA A 160 -8.13 10.95 13.55
C ALA A 160 -9.20 11.85 14.21
N ILE A 161 -8.90 12.42 15.39
CA ILE A 161 -9.80 13.36 16.08
C ILE A 161 -10.00 14.64 15.25
N LEU A 162 -8.96 15.16 14.59
CA LEU A 162 -9.06 16.35 13.76
C LEU A 162 -9.91 16.12 12.50
N TYR A 163 -9.80 14.94 11.88
CA TYR A 163 -10.61 14.58 10.71
C TYR A 163 -12.08 14.35 11.07
N LEU A 164 -12.31 13.68 12.20
CA LEU A 164 -13.65 13.31 12.65
C LEU A 164 -14.40 14.50 13.27
N GLY A 165 -13.68 15.38 13.97
CA GLY A 165 -14.25 16.42 14.81
C GLY A 165 -14.71 15.91 16.18
N PRO A 166 -15.11 16.82 17.08
CA PRO A 166 -15.33 16.52 18.50
C PRO A 166 -16.58 15.68 18.82
N ASN A 167 -17.58 15.68 17.94
CA ASN A 167 -18.92 15.17 18.26
C ASN A 167 -19.37 13.97 17.40
N ASN A 168 -18.48 13.41 16.58
CA ASN A 168 -18.83 12.31 15.68
C ASN A 168 -18.23 11.00 16.19
N TYR A 169 -18.93 9.89 15.93
CA TYR A 169 -18.40 8.55 16.18
C TYR A 169 -17.57 8.10 14.99
N PRO A 170 -16.35 7.56 15.21
CA PRO A 170 -15.51 7.11 14.12
C PRO A 170 -16.08 5.83 13.50
N ASP A 171 -16.23 5.82 12.18
CA ASP A 171 -16.38 4.60 11.40
C ASP A 171 -15.16 4.46 10.50
N PHE A 172 -14.20 3.62 10.90
CA PHE A 172 -13.00 3.40 10.12
C PHE A 172 -13.14 2.29 9.07
N ASP A 173 -14.24 1.53 9.12
CA ASP A 173 -14.43 0.33 8.31
C ASP A 173 -15.34 0.59 7.10
N SER A 174 -16.20 1.62 7.13
CA SER A 174 -17.06 1.95 6.00
C SER A 174 -16.88 3.37 5.46
N ASP A 175 -16.43 4.32 6.28
CA ASP A 175 -16.25 5.71 5.84
C ASP A 175 -14.95 5.90 5.04
N TYR A 176 -15.09 5.91 3.72
CA TYR A 176 -13.99 6.14 2.78
C TYR A 176 -13.59 7.62 2.64
N LEU A 177 -14.35 8.56 3.19
CA LEU A 177 -13.92 9.97 3.25
C LEU A 177 -12.92 10.18 4.40
N LEU A 178 -13.03 9.36 5.45
CA LEU A 178 -12.07 9.27 6.53
C LEU A 178 -10.88 8.36 6.17
N SER A 179 -11.17 7.14 5.71
CA SER A 179 -10.18 6.14 5.31
C SER A 179 -10.33 5.78 3.81
N PRO A 180 -9.74 6.56 2.88
CA PRO A 180 -9.82 6.33 1.45
C PRO A 180 -9.51 4.90 0.99
N ILE A 181 -8.69 4.17 1.76
CA ILE A 181 -8.38 2.78 1.47
C ILE A 181 -9.62 1.89 1.34
N VAL A 182 -10.73 2.22 2.03
CA VAL A 182 -11.93 1.39 2.11
C VAL A 182 -12.91 1.65 0.96
N GLY A 183 -12.66 2.67 0.12
CA GLY A 183 -13.61 3.08 -0.91
C GLY A 183 -14.10 1.96 -1.83
N PRO A 184 -15.34 2.06 -2.33
CA PRO A 184 -15.95 1.03 -3.16
C PRO A 184 -15.21 0.89 -4.51
N ASP A 185 -15.18 -0.33 -5.02
CA ASP A 185 -14.39 -0.67 -6.20
C ASP A 185 -14.92 0.03 -7.47
N GLU A 186 -16.23 0.34 -7.52
CA GLU A 186 -16.85 1.10 -8.61
C GLU A 186 -16.29 2.51 -8.72
N LEU A 187 -15.96 3.14 -7.59
CA LEU A 187 -15.35 4.47 -7.55
C LEU A 187 -13.84 4.38 -7.80
N LEU A 188 -13.15 3.41 -7.17
CA LEU A 188 -11.72 3.17 -7.40
C LEU A 188 -11.38 2.93 -8.88
N ALA A 189 -12.26 2.23 -9.60
CA ALA A 189 -12.10 1.99 -11.03
C ALA A 189 -12.16 3.27 -11.89
N GLN A 190 -12.65 4.38 -11.34
CA GLN A 190 -12.78 5.68 -12.01
C GLN A 190 -11.68 6.68 -11.63
N PHE A 191 -10.75 6.29 -10.74
CA PHE A 191 -9.62 7.14 -10.39
C PHE A 191 -8.78 7.44 -11.64
N PRO A 192 -8.25 8.67 -11.79
CA PRO A 192 -7.36 9.00 -12.90
C PRO A 192 -5.98 8.35 -12.69
N LYS A 193 -5.00 8.73 -13.50
CA LYS A 193 -3.62 8.25 -13.33
C LYS A 193 -3.11 8.65 -11.94
N THR A 194 -2.71 7.67 -11.13
CA THR A 194 -2.37 7.90 -9.73
C THR A 194 -0.91 7.54 -9.49
N TYR A 195 -0.15 8.49 -8.97
CA TYR A 195 1.24 8.33 -8.57
C TYR A 195 1.30 8.29 -7.05
N LEU A 196 1.89 7.25 -6.49
CA LEU A 196 2.10 7.09 -5.06
C LEU A 196 3.60 7.04 -4.76
N LEU A 197 4.04 7.83 -3.80
CA LEU A 197 5.43 7.87 -3.35
C LEU A 197 5.46 7.66 -1.84
N CYS A 198 6.19 6.68 -1.32
CA CYS A 198 6.25 6.45 0.14
C CYS A 198 7.66 5.99 0.57
N GLY A 199 7.98 6.17 1.85
CA GLY A 199 9.19 5.61 2.44
C GLY A 199 9.02 4.14 2.78
N GLU A 200 10.08 3.34 2.67
CA GLU A 200 10.06 1.93 3.07
C GLU A 200 9.82 1.74 4.57
N LYS A 201 10.29 2.68 5.39
CA LYS A 201 10.17 2.67 6.85
C LYS A 201 9.06 3.56 7.38
N ASP A 202 8.05 3.83 6.55
CA ASP A 202 6.91 4.68 6.89
C ASP A 202 5.77 3.84 7.50
N PRO A 203 5.14 4.26 8.60
CA PRO A 203 3.93 3.62 9.13
C PRO A 203 2.79 3.46 8.13
N PHE A 204 2.69 4.29 7.07
CA PHE A 204 1.62 4.22 6.07
C PHE A 204 2.01 3.47 4.77
N VAL A 205 3.19 2.83 4.71
CA VAL A 205 3.67 2.17 3.48
C VAL A 205 2.74 1.03 3.05
N ASP A 206 2.20 0.26 4.00
CA ASP A 206 1.29 -0.83 3.65
C ASP A 206 -0.01 -0.32 3.07
N ASP A 207 -0.59 0.72 3.68
CA ASP A 207 -1.84 1.30 3.23
C ASP A 207 -1.67 1.91 1.82
N THR A 208 -0.49 2.48 1.52
CA THR A 208 -0.11 2.97 0.19
C THR A 208 -0.11 1.85 -0.86
N VAL A 209 0.56 0.73 -0.57
CA VAL A 209 0.65 -0.41 -1.50
C VAL A 209 -0.71 -1.10 -1.67
N VAL A 210 -1.46 -1.29 -0.58
CA VAL A 210 -2.79 -1.88 -0.64
C VAL A 210 -3.73 -1.00 -1.47
N PHE A 211 -3.73 0.31 -1.27
CA PHE A 211 -4.58 1.21 -2.03
C PHE A 211 -4.25 1.22 -3.52
N ALA A 212 -2.96 1.23 -3.86
CA ALA A 212 -2.51 1.10 -5.24
C ALA A 212 -3.03 -0.18 -5.90
N GLY A 213 -2.89 -1.31 -5.20
CA GLY A 213 -3.32 -2.61 -5.69
C GLY A 213 -4.84 -2.71 -5.81
N ARG A 214 -5.58 -2.14 -4.86
CA ARG A 214 -7.04 -2.03 -4.95
C ARG A 214 -7.48 -1.23 -6.18
N ILE A 215 -6.84 -0.10 -6.50
CA ILE A 215 -7.16 0.68 -7.71
C ILE A 215 -6.87 -0.15 -8.97
N ARG A 216 -5.72 -0.85 -9.03
CA ARG A 216 -5.35 -1.70 -10.16
C ARG A 216 -6.36 -2.84 -10.35
N ASP A 217 -6.74 -3.52 -9.28
CA ASP A 217 -7.70 -4.61 -9.29
C ASP A 217 -9.10 -4.14 -9.71
N ALA A 218 -9.55 -2.99 -9.18
CA ALA A 218 -10.83 -2.39 -9.54
C ALA A 218 -10.89 -2.03 -11.04
N LYS A 219 -9.83 -1.43 -11.58
CA LYS A 219 -9.71 -1.11 -13.02
C LYS A 219 -9.68 -2.36 -13.89
N ARG A 220 -8.95 -3.40 -13.45
CA ARG A 220 -8.90 -4.70 -14.13
C ARG A 220 -10.28 -5.36 -14.19
N ARG A 221 -11.02 -5.39 -13.08
CA ARG A 221 -12.37 -5.94 -13.02
C ARG A 221 -13.35 -5.19 -13.91
N LYS A 222 -13.32 -3.85 -13.91
CA LYS A 222 -14.16 -3.04 -14.81
C LYS A 222 -13.89 -3.35 -16.29
N LYS A 223 -12.63 -3.54 -16.68
CA LYS A 223 -12.25 -3.93 -18.05
C LYS A 223 -12.69 -5.35 -18.41
N GLN A 224 -12.60 -6.29 -17.47
CA GLN A 224 -13.08 -7.66 -17.67
C GLN A 224 -14.60 -7.68 -17.90
N LEU A 225 -15.37 -6.91 -17.12
CA LEU A 225 -16.82 -6.77 -17.31
C LEU A 225 -17.16 -6.15 -18.67
N SER A 226 -16.46 -5.09 -19.10
CA SER A 226 -16.68 -4.48 -20.41
C SER A 226 -16.34 -5.43 -21.58
N ASN A 227 -15.37 -6.33 -21.38
CA ASN A 227 -14.98 -7.33 -22.38
C ASN A 227 -15.89 -8.57 -22.35
N GLY A 228 -16.41 -8.96 -21.18
CA GLY A 228 -17.33 -10.08 -21.01
C GLY A 228 -18.71 -9.85 -21.63
N GLY A 229 -19.15 -8.59 -21.76
CA GLY A 229 -20.35 -8.24 -22.53
C GLY A 229 -20.23 -8.45 -24.05
N LYS A 230 -19.02 -8.70 -24.57
CA LYS A 230 -18.76 -8.99 -26.00
C LYS A 230 -18.53 -10.47 -26.30
N PHE A 231 -18.78 -11.37 -25.34
CA PHE A 231 -18.50 -12.81 -25.49
C PHE A 231 -19.44 -13.55 -26.46
N GLY A 232 -20.38 -12.84 -27.11
CA GLY A 232 -21.25 -13.39 -28.15
C GLY A 232 -20.93 -12.91 -29.58
N GLU A 233 -20.04 -11.93 -29.77
CA GLU A 233 -19.83 -11.31 -31.08
C GLU A 233 -18.36 -10.90 -31.25
N GLY A 234 -17.57 -11.78 -31.89
CA GLY A 234 -16.26 -11.39 -32.42
C GLY A 234 -15.08 -12.29 -32.03
N LEU A 235 -15.11 -13.55 -32.45
CA LEU A 235 -13.92 -14.39 -32.68
C LEU A 235 -13.08 -13.88 -33.88
N ARG A 236 -12.90 -12.56 -34.02
CA ARG A 236 -12.10 -11.94 -35.08
C ARG A 236 -11.03 -11.02 -34.50
N MET A 237 -9.80 -11.56 -34.56
CA MET A 237 -8.50 -10.90 -34.73
C MET A 237 -8.32 -9.46 -34.25
N SER A 238 -7.47 -9.29 -33.24
CA SER A 238 -6.37 -8.31 -33.21
C SER A 238 -5.50 -8.58 -31.97
N ASP A 239 -4.60 -9.56 -32.08
CA ASP A 239 -3.59 -9.85 -31.04
C ASP A 239 -2.45 -8.80 -30.98
N LEU A 240 -2.55 -7.71 -31.76
CA LEU A 240 -1.60 -6.59 -31.76
C LEU A 240 -2.02 -5.42 -30.83
N ASP A 241 -3.31 -5.33 -30.46
CA ASP A 241 -3.85 -4.25 -29.59
C ASP A 241 -3.86 -4.61 -28.09
N LYS A 242 -3.51 -5.85 -27.75
CA LYS A 242 -3.57 -6.36 -26.37
C LYS A 242 -2.38 -5.89 -25.53
N GLU A 243 -1.19 -5.75 -26.13
CA GLU A 243 0.02 -5.29 -25.44
C GLU A 243 -0.12 -3.80 -25.03
N ASP A 244 -0.45 -2.90 -25.97
CA ASP A 244 -0.60 -1.45 -25.70
C ASP A 244 -1.66 -1.15 -24.62
N LYS A 245 -2.80 -1.86 -24.63
CA LYS A 245 -3.87 -1.68 -23.62
C LYS A 245 -3.58 -2.37 -22.29
N SER A 246 -2.61 -3.28 -22.24
CA SER A 246 -2.15 -3.93 -21.00
C SER A 246 -1.13 -3.04 -20.29
N THR A 247 -0.22 -2.43 -21.05
CA THR A 247 0.72 -1.41 -20.56
C THR A 247 0.01 -0.17 -20.04
N ASP A 248 -1.12 0.26 -20.64
CA ASP A 248 -1.89 1.39 -20.12
C ASP A 248 -2.50 1.14 -18.72
N LEU A 249 -2.88 -0.11 -18.43
CA LEU A 249 -3.40 -0.50 -17.12
C LEU A 249 -2.30 -0.56 -16.06
N GLU A 250 -1.14 -1.12 -16.42
CA GLU A 250 0.03 -1.15 -15.56
C GLU A 250 0.55 0.26 -15.28
N ASN A 251 0.54 1.13 -16.29
CA ASN A 251 0.92 2.53 -16.18
C ASN A 251 -0.12 3.40 -15.48
N CYS A 252 -1.31 2.88 -15.16
CA CYS A 252 -2.38 3.69 -14.61
C CYS A 252 -2.15 4.07 -13.13
N VAL A 253 -1.43 3.22 -12.40
CA VAL A 253 -1.06 3.46 -11.01
C VAL A 253 0.42 3.15 -10.85
N GLU A 254 1.21 4.13 -10.46
CA GLU A 254 2.64 4.00 -10.23
C GLU A 254 2.94 4.14 -8.75
N VAL A 255 3.71 3.21 -8.19
CA VAL A 255 4.13 3.24 -6.78
C VAL A 255 5.65 3.28 -6.73
N LYS A 256 6.21 4.30 -6.09
CA LYS A 256 7.65 4.44 -5.85
C LYS A 256 7.89 4.37 -4.35
N ILE A 257 8.67 3.38 -3.92
CA ILE A 257 9.07 3.23 -2.51
C ILE A 257 10.54 3.61 -2.39
N ILE A 258 10.83 4.56 -1.49
CA ILE A 258 12.19 5.01 -1.22
C ILE A 258 12.76 4.19 -0.07
N GLN A 259 13.84 3.47 -0.33
CA GLN A 259 14.47 2.60 0.66
C GLN A 259 15.07 3.37 1.83
N GLY A 260 14.95 2.80 3.02
CA GLY A 260 15.59 3.30 4.24
C GLY A 260 15.02 4.62 4.81
N VAL A 261 14.04 5.22 4.16
CA VAL A 261 13.45 6.52 4.53
C VAL A 261 12.12 6.32 5.24
N SER A 262 11.87 7.13 6.28
CA SER A 262 10.62 7.13 7.07
C SER A 262 9.66 8.24 6.61
N HIS A 263 8.56 8.47 7.33
CA HIS A 263 7.53 9.44 6.97
C HIS A 263 8.05 10.88 6.77
N ALA A 264 7.29 11.72 6.06
CA ALA A 264 7.55 13.15 5.83
C ALA A 264 8.95 13.53 5.32
N PHE A 265 9.62 12.64 4.58
CA PHE A 265 10.98 12.87 4.10
C PHE A 265 11.14 14.07 3.14
N PHE A 266 10.07 14.55 2.52
CA PHE A 266 10.09 15.81 1.75
C PHE A 266 10.23 17.05 2.62
N GLN A 267 9.77 17.01 3.87
CA GLN A 267 10.00 18.09 4.82
C GLN A 267 11.47 18.16 5.28
N MET A 268 12.24 17.11 5.02
CA MET A 268 13.63 16.96 5.45
C MET A 268 14.64 17.02 4.28
N ILE A 269 14.25 17.56 3.11
CA ILE A 269 15.12 17.62 1.91
C ILE A 269 16.48 18.30 2.16
N GLN A 270 16.54 19.24 3.11
CA GLN A 270 17.79 19.91 3.47
C GLN A 270 18.73 19.00 4.29
N LEU A 271 18.19 18.05 5.04
CA LEU A 271 18.92 17.18 5.97
C LEU A 271 19.22 15.80 5.36
N LEU A 272 18.35 15.28 4.49
CA LEU A 272 18.44 13.95 3.89
C LEU A 272 18.77 14.06 2.39
N PRO A 273 20.01 13.76 1.96
CA PRO A 273 20.37 13.78 0.54
C PRO A 273 19.62 12.72 -0.28
N GLU A 274 19.18 11.62 0.33
CA GLU A 274 18.33 10.59 -0.31
C GLU A 274 17.00 11.18 -0.78
N SER A 275 16.42 12.12 -0.01
CA SER A 275 15.18 12.80 -0.37
C SER A 275 15.32 13.68 -1.62
N LYS A 276 16.53 14.16 -1.95
CA LYS A 276 16.77 14.92 -3.20
C LYS A 276 16.63 14.04 -4.44
N GLY A 277 16.90 12.74 -4.32
CA GLY A 277 16.70 11.77 -5.41
C GLY A 277 15.23 11.43 -5.68
N ALA A 278 14.34 11.77 -4.74
CA ALA A 278 12.90 11.57 -4.90
C ALA A 278 12.18 12.72 -5.62
N VAL A 279 12.78 13.92 -5.62
CA VAL A 279 12.29 15.11 -6.32
C VAL A 279 12.72 15.14 -7.78
N LYS A 280 13.82 14.44 -8.11
CA LYS A 280 14.31 14.26 -9.49
C LYS A 280 13.62 13.08 -10.16
#